data_AF-A0AAJ6YT55-F1
#
_entry.id   AF-A0AAJ6YT55-F1
#
_cell.length_a   1.000
_cell.length_b   1.000
_cell.length_c   1.000
_cell.angle_alpha   90.00
_cell.angle_beta   90.00
_cell.angle_gamma   90.00
#
_symmetry.space_group_name_H-M   'P 1'
#
loop_
_entity.id
_entity.type
_entity.pdbx_description
1 polymer ?
#
loop_
_entity_poly.entity_id
_entity_poly.type
_entity_poly.pdbx_seq_one_letter_code
_entity_poly.pdbx_strand_id
1 'polypeptide(L)'
;MEGKCDKYIEFNKKNYKRISEKQKQLANFIKKLHAELRSEYEILGIDEAWKIHVTKSEQLKTYAEFMYELANKYWTYESKNTSVTYCRIEWIKQQCKDYFFNGKMNEFDAREEYLFKKNIQILNKNFNIKNIKTTVSSTISVLDVGSCYNPFKTENKFSVTAIDIVPYSNDVIKCDFLNLKNIFHVQNNDIYVAKKYIIY
;
A
#
# COMPACT_ATOMS: atom_id res chain seq x y z
N MET A 1 -45.60 7.66 0.19
CA MET A 1 -44.32 6.97 -0.03
C MET A 1 -43.38 7.19 1.16
N GLU A 2 -43.82 6.90 2.40
CA GLU A 2 -43.04 7.25 3.61
C GLU A 2 -42.60 6.03 4.45
N GLY A 3 -42.88 4.79 4.01
CA GLY A 3 -42.58 3.59 4.81
C GLY A 3 -41.30 2.81 4.45
N LYS A 4 -40.47 3.29 3.52
CA LYS A 4 -39.27 2.56 3.04
C LYS A 4 -37.94 3.07 3.60
N CYS A 5 -37.86 4.32 4.08
CA CYS A 5 -36.63 4.91 4.60
C CYS A 5 -36.31 4.39 6.02
N ASP A 6 -37.32 4.30 6.88
CA ASP A 6 -37.13 3.90 8.28
C ASP A 6 -36.70 2.44 8.43
N LYS A 7 -37.22 1.54 7.61
CA LYS A 7 -36.77 0.13 7.57
C LYS A 7 -35.31 -0.01 7.13
N TYR A 8 -34.82 0.89 6.27
CA TYR A 8 -33.43 0.88 5.79
C TYR A 8 -32.44 1.33 6.89
N ILE A 9 -32.87 2.27 7.73
CA ILE A 9 -32.10 2.74 8.89
C ILE A 9 -32.13 1.69 10.03
N GLU A 10 -33.27 1.02 10.23
CA GLU A 10 -33.42 0.00 11.26
C GLU A 10 -32.68 -1.31 10.92
N PHE A 11 -32.62 -1.69 9.64
CA PHE A 11 -31.83 -2.84 9.15
C PHE A 11 -30.32 -2.61 9.33
N ASN A 12 -29.84 -1.38 9.12
CA ASN A 12 -28.43 -1.02 9.31
C ASN A 12 -28.01 -0.88 10.78
N LYS A 13 -28.94 -0.65 11.70
CA LYS A 13 -28.65 -0.63 13.15
C LYS A 13 -28.47 -2.03 13.76
N LYS A 14 -29.02 -3.09 13.16
CA LYS A 14 -29.03 -4.44 13.76
C LYS A 14 -27.76 -5.26 13.57
N ASN A 15 -26.79 -4.82 12.76
CA ASN A 15 -25.56 -5.58 12.47
C ASN A 15 -24.26 -4.80 12.69
N TYR A 16 -24.25 -3.76 13.53
CA TYR A 16 -23.00 -3.11 13.93
C TYR A 16 -22.26 -4.00 14.93
N LYS A 17 -21.36 -4.87 14.43
CA LYS A 17 -20.49 -5.67 15.28
C LYS A 17 -19.64 -4.70 16.13
N ARG A 18 -19.81 -4.76 17.45
CA ARG A 18 -19.05 -3.93 18.38
C ARG A 18 -17.56 -4.26 18.22
N ILE A 19 -16.77 -3.25 17.82
CA ILE A 19 -15.30 -3.34 17.74
C ILE A 19 -14.78 -3.89 19.07
N SER A 20 -14.04 -5.00 19.01
CA SER A 20 -13.52 -5.67 20.21
C SER A 20 -12.52 -4.77 20.93
N GLU A 21 -12.40 -4.93 22.25
CA GLU A 21 -11.44 -4.13 23.02
C GLU A 21 -10.00 -4.38 22.59
N LYS A 22 -9.68 -5.63 22.23
CA LYS A 22 -8.38 -6.00 21.63
C LYS A 22 -8.13 -5.25 20.31
N GLN A 23 -9.11 -5.18 19.41
CA GLN A 23 -8.97 -4.43 18.14
C GLN A 23 -8.66 -2.95 18.38
N LYS A 24 -9.31 -2.32 19.38
CA LYS A 24 -9.01 -0.93 19.76
C LYS A 24 -7.61 -0.78 20.33
N GLN A 25 -7.19 -1.68 21.22
CA GLN A 25 -5.86 -1.67 21.83
C GLN A 25 -4.76 -1.73 20.77
N LEU A 26 -4.86 -2.68 19.83
CA LEU A 26 -3.92 -2.82 18.72
C LEU A 26 -3.86 -1.53 17.89
N ALA A 27 -5.03 -1.01 17.48
CA ALA A 27 -5.10 0.19 16.67
C ALA A 27 -4.59 1.45 17.39
N ASN A 28 -4.85 1.58 18.69
CA ASN A 28 -4.42 2.71 19.50
C ASN A 28 -2.90 2.71 19.69
N PHE A 29 -2.28 1.54 19.88
CA PHE A 29 -0.82 1.43 19.96
C PHE A 29 -0.15 1.94 18.68
N ILE A 30 -0.59 1.47 17.51
CA ILE A 30 -0.07 1.90 16.20
C ILE A 30 -0.24 3.41 16.00
N LYS A 31 -1.43 3.94 16.32
CA LYS A 31 -1.70 5.38 16.21
C LYS A 31 -0.79 6.20 17.12
N LYS A 32 -0.58 5.73 18.35
CA LYS A 32 0.28 6.38 19.34
C LYS A 32 1.73 6.42 18.86
N LEU A 33 2.27 5.30 18.37
CA LEU A 33 3.64 5.25 17.86
C LEU A 33 3.85 6.23 16.69
N HIS A 34 2.89 6.34 15.77
CA HIS A 34 2.94 7.34 14.69
C HIS A 34 2.80 8.78 15.19
N ALA A 35 1.97 9.02 16.22
CA ALA A 35 1.83 10.35 16.81
C ALA A 35 3.13 10.79 17.49
N GLU A 36 3.78 9.90 18.23
CA GLU A 36 5.07 10.14 18.86
C GLU A 36 6.15 10.50 17.84
N LEU A 37 6.26 9.76 16.72
CA LEU A 37 7.20 10.11 15.64
C LEU A 37 6.94 11.52 15.08
N ARG A 38 5.67 11.90 14.89
CA ARG A 38 5.33 13.25 14.41
C ARG A 38 5.71 14.33 15.41
N SER A 39 5.45 14.10 16.70
CA SER A 39 5.85 15.05 17.75
C SER A 39 7.38 15.15 17.87
N GLU A 40 8.11 14.03 17.72
CA GLU A 40 9.58 14.04 17.70
C GLU A 40 10.10 14.82 16.49
N TYR A 41 9.50 14.63 15.31
CA TYR A 41 9.82 15.38 14.10
C TYR A 41 9.67 16.90 14.29
N GLU A 42 8.59 17.35 14.95
CA GLU A 42 8.34 18.78 15.22
C GLU A 42 9.40 19.41 16.12
N ILE A 43 10.00 18.64 17.03
CA ILE A 43 10.97 19.12 18.03
C ILE A 43 12.41 19.00 17.53
N LEU A 44 12.76 17.87 16.91
CA LEU A 44 14.15 17.48 16.61
C LEU A 44 14.51 17.64 15.12
N GLY A 45 13.51 17.79 14.24
CA GLY A 45 13.71 17.72 12.80
C GLY A 45 13.75 16.28 12.26
N ILE A 46 13.76 16.15 10.94
CA ILE A 46 13.53 14.88 10.23
C ILE A 46 14.60 13.81 10.51
N ASP A 47 15.88 14.17 10.37
CA ASP A 47 16.98 13.21 10.45
C ASP A 47 17.10 12.61 11.85
N GLU A 48 17.00 13.47 12.87
CA GLU A 48 17.23 13.08 14.26
C GLU A 48 16.03 12.35 14.85
N ALA A 49 14.81 12.79 14.53
CA ALA A 49 13.59 12.06 14.90
C ALA A 49 13.56 10.67 14.26
N TRP A 50 13.90 10.56 12.97
CA TRP A 50 13.96 9.26 12.30
C TRP A 50 15.02 8.35 12.92
N LYS A 51 16.25 8.85 13.10
CA LYS A 51 17.35 8.10 13.72
C LYS A 51 16.99 7.56 15.10
N ILE A 52 16.30 8.34 15.93
CA ILE A 52 15.83 7.88 17.24
C ILE A 52 14.72 6.84 17.07
N HIS A 53 13.74 7.10 16.20
CA HIS A 53 12.61 6.21 15.98
C HIS A 53 13.03 4.80 15.60
N VAL A 54 13.96 4.66 14.66
CA VAL A 54 14.42 3.35 14.16
C VAL A 54 15.21 2.55 15.20
N THR A 55 15.67 3.18 16.29
CA THR A 55 16.33 2.49 17.41
C THR A 55 15.37 1.92 18.45
N LYS A 56 14.06 2.24 18.36
CA LYS A 56 13.00 1.77 19.28
C LYS A 56 12.59 0.31 19.01
N SER A 57 13.58 -0.59 19.00
CA SER A 57 13.45 -1.96 18.49
C SER A 57 12.31 -2.77 19.11
N GLU A 58 12.10 -2.69 20.43
CA GLU A 58 10.99 -3.38 21.10
C GLU A 58 9.62 -2.85 20.67
N GLN A 59 9.45 -1.53 20.65
CA GLN A 59 8.19 -0.90 20.23
C GLN A 59 7.87 -1.21 18.76
N LEU A 60 8.90 -1.20 17.89
CA LEU A 60 8.74 -1.53 16.47
C LEU A 60 8.42 -3.01 16.24
N LYS A 61 8.95 -3.93 17.06
CA LYS A 61 8.54 -5.35 17.03
C LYS A 61 7.06 -5.50 17.41
N THR A 62 6.64 -4.86 18.50
CA THR A 62 5.22 -4.86 18.91
C THR A 62 4.33 -4.22 17.84
N TYR A 63 4.81 -3.17 17.18
CA TYR A 63 4.12 -2.57 16.03
C TYR A 63 3.90 -3.58 14.91
N ALA A 64 4.93 -4.31 14.50
CA ALA A 64 4.85 -5.31 13.43
C ALA A 64 3.85 -6.43 13.78
N GLU A 65 3.92 -6.96 15.00
CA GLU A 65 2.97 -7.97 15.52
C GLU A 65 1.53 -7.46 15.53
N PHE A 66 1.31 -6.23 16.00
CA PHE A 66 -0.03 -5.65 16.09
C PHE A 66 -0.60 -5.30 14.71
N MET A 67 0.24 -4.84 13.78
CA MET A 67 -0.13 -4.61 12.38
C MET A 67 -0.55 -5.91 11.71
N TYR A 68 0.24 -6.97 11.88
CA TYR A 68 -0.09 -8.29 11.35
C TYR A 68 -1.41 -8.83 11.92
N GLU A 69 -1.61 -8.70 13.24
CA GLU A 69 -2.82 -9.17 13.91
C GLU A 69 -4.06 -8.39 13.45
N LEU A 70 -3.99 -7.06 13.35
CA LEU A 70 -5.06 -6.22 12.81
C LEU A 70 -5.46 -6.62 11.41
N ALA A 71 -4.47 -6.75 10.53
CA ALA A 71 -4.72 -7.02 9.12
C ALA A 71 -5.37 -8.39 8.90
N ASN A 72 -4.85 -9.42 9.56
CA ASN A 72 -5.31 -10.80 9.33
C ASN A 72 -6.58 -11.15 10.12
N LYS A 73 -6.70 -10.72 11.38
CA LYS A 73 -7.83 -11.12 12.23
C LYS A 73 -9.05 -10.20 12.10
N TYR A 74 -8.84 -8.91 11.87
CA TYR A 74 -9.92 -7.93 11.93
C TYR A 74 -10.27 -7.39 10.55
N TRP A 75 -9.31 -6.85 9.79
CA TRP A 75 -9.59 -6.24 8.48
C TRP A 75 -10.01 -7.28 7.42
N THR A 76 -9.36 -8.44 7.40
CA THR A 76 -9.68 -9.50 6.44
C THR A 76 -10.99 -10.22 6.80
N TYR A 77 -11.30 -10.42 8.09
CA TYR A 77 -12.53 -11.07 8.51
C TYR A 77 -13.78 -10.23 8.25
N GLU A 78 -13.72 -8.91 8.48
CA GLU A 78 -14.83 -7.98 8.20
C GLU A 78 -15.13 -7.91 6.68
N SER A 79 -14.10 -8.06 5.83
CA SER A 79 -14.26 -8.09 4.37
C SER A 79 -14.98 -9.32 3.81
N LYS A 80 -14.91 -10.47 4.50
CA LYS A 80 -15.55 -11.72 4.06
C LYS A 80 -17.04 -11.78 4.42
N ASN A 81 -17.45 -11.08 5.47
CA ASN A 81 -18.80 -11.15 6.03
C ASN A 81 -19.71 -9.99 5.59
N THR A 82 -19.17 -9.03 4.84
CA THR A 82 -19.94 -7.92 4.27
C THR A 82 -19.69 -7.92 2.76
N SER A 83 -20.75 -8.06 1.96
CA SER A 83 -20.67 -8.07 0.49
C SER A 83 -20.17 -6.75 -0.12
N VAL A 84 -19.87 -5.75 0.72
CA VAL A 84 -19.62 -4.36 0.34
C VAL A 84 -18.18 -3.92 0.62
N THR A 85 -17.44 -4.61 1.49
CA THR A 85 -16.11 -4.14 1.93
C THR A 85 -15.01 -5.05 1.41
N TYR A 86 -14.45 -4.73 0.25
CA TYR A 86 -13.28 -5.42 -0.28
C TYR A 86 -12.04 -5.07 0.56
N CYS A 87 -11.27 -6.08 1.02
CA CYS A 87 -10.00 -5.82 1.71
C CYS A 87 -9.09 -4.98 0.80
N ARG A 88 -8.44 -3.95 1.34
CA ARG A 88 -7.60 -3.03 0.55
C ARG A 88 -6.51 -3.76 -0.24
N ILE A 89 -5.95 -4.83 0.31
CA ILE A 89 -4.95 -5.66 -0.38
C ILE A 89 -5.52 -6.30 -1.64
N GLU A 90 -6.70 -6.92 -1.53
CA GLU A 90 -7.39 -7.52 -2.66
C GLU A 90 -7.79 -6.42 -3.67
N TRP A 91 -8.21 -5.25 -3.18
CA TRP A 91 -8.50 -4.07 -4.01
C TRP A 91 -7.31 -3.68 -4.88
N ILE A 92 -6.13 -3.55 -4.28
CA ILE A 92 -4.90 -3.23 -5.00
C ILE A 92 -4.57 -4.33 -6.02
N LYS A 93 -4.63 -5.62 -5.63
CA LYS A 93 -4.41 -6.74 -6.56
C LYS A 93 -5.30 -6.64 -7.79
N GLN A 94 -6.59 -6.37 -7.61
CA GLN A 94 -7.52 -6.23 -8.71
C GLN A 94 -7.24 -4.99 -9.56
N GLN A 95 -6.95 -3.83 -8.95
CA GLN A 95 -6.63 -2.62 -9.72
C GLN A 95 -5.38 -2.81 -10.59
N CYS A 96 -4.32 -3.43 -10.05
CA CYS A 96 -3.12 -3.74 -10.82
C CYS A 96 -3.42 -4.70 -11.96
N LYS A 97 -4.18 -5.78 -11.71
CA LYS A 97 -4.56 -6.72 -12.76
C LYS A 97 -5.39 -6.06 -13.85
N ASP A 98 -6.32 -5.20 -13.47
CA ASP A 98 -7.16 -4.50 -14.44
C ASP A 98 -6.35 -3.55 -15.31
N TYR A 99 -5.44 -2.79 -14.68
CA TYR A 99 -4.55 -1.86 -15.38
C TYR A 99 -3.67 -2.61 -16.38
N PHE A 100 -2.85 -3.55 -15.91
CA PHE A 100 -1.84 -4.18 -16.77
C PHE A 100 -2.39 -5.28 -17.68
N PHE A 101 -3.38 -6.07 -17.26
CA PHE A 101 -3.81 -7.26 -18.01
C PHE A 101 -5.22 -7.17 -18.62
N ASN A 102 -6.14 -6.41 -18.03
CA ASN A 102 -7.54 -6.37 -18.48
C ASN A 102 -7.87 -5.12 -19.29
N GLY A 103 -6.86 -4.49 -19.92
CA GLY A 103 -7.07 -3.42 -20.90
C GLY A 103 -7.30 -2.02 -20.34
N LYS A 104 -7.37 -1.82 -19.01
CA LYS A 104 -7.56 -0.47 -18.44
C LYS A 104 -6.37 0.47 -18.70
N MET A 105 -5.16 -0.05 -18.91
CA MET A 105 -4.03 0.77 -19.36
C MET A 105 -4.36 1.47 -20.68
N ASN A 106 -4.96 0.77 -21.65
CA ASN A 106 -5.34 1.38 -22.93
C ASN A 106 -6.41 2.47 -22.75
N GLU A 107 -7.37 2.25 -21.84
CA GLU A 107 -8.38 3.26 -21.51
C GLU A 107 -7.76 4.50 -20.86
N PHE A 108 -6.79 4.30 -19.97
CA PHE A 108 -6.03 5.38 -19.33
C PHE A 108 -5.20 6.15 -20.35
N ASP A 109 -4.47 5.45 -21.20
CA ASP A 109 -3.65 6.05 -22.26
C ASP A 109 -4.52 6.85 -23.24
N ALA A 110 -5.65 6.32 -23.67
CA ALA A 110 -6.60 7.02 -24.54
C ALA A 110 -7.17 8.29 -23.88
N ARG A 111 -7.44 8.23 -22.57
CA ARG A 111 -7.89 9.39 -21.79
C ARG A 111 -6.80 10.46 -21.68
N GLU A 112 -5.57 10.07 -21.36
CA GLU A 112 -4.43 11.00 -21.27
C GLU A 112 -4.15 11.64 -22.64
N GLU A 113 -4.20 10.87 -23.72
CA GLU A 113 -4.10 11.41 -25.08
C GLU A 113 -5.19 12.45 -25.39
N TYR A 114 -6.44 12.18 -25.01
CA TYR A 114 -7.54 13.10 -25.22
C TYR A 114 -7.34 14.41 -24.45
N LEU A 115 -6.95 14.33 -23.16
CA LEU A 115 -6.65 15.50 -22.34
C LEU A 115 -5.47 16.30 -22.90
N PHE A 116 -4.42 15.60 -23.33
CA PHE A 116 -3.24 16.22 -23.95
C PHE A 116 -3.60 16.94 -25.25
N LYS A 117 -4.33 16.30 -26.18
CA LYS A 117 -4.78 16.90 -27.44
C LYS A 117 -5.65 18.13 -27.20
N LYS A 118 -6.57 18.08 -26.23
CA LYS A 118 -7.39 19.24 -25.84
C LYS A 118 -6.54 20.40 -25.34
N ASN A 119 -5.53 20.14 -24.50
CA ASN A 119 -4.64 21.18 -23.98
C ASN A 119 -3.68 21.74 -25.05
N ILE A 120 -3.21 20.91 -25.97
CA ILE A 120 -2.36 21.33 -27.09
C ILE A 120 -3.12 22.18 -28.11
N GLN A 121 -4.37 21.83 -28.42
CA GLN A 121 -5.24 22.68 -29.24
C GLN A 121 -5.43 24.07 -28.63
N ILE A 122 -5.53 24.16 -27.30
CA ILE A 122 -5.60 25.43 -26.58
C ILE A 122 -4.26 26.20 -26.68
N LEU A 123 -3.12 25.50 -26.77
CA LEU A 123 -1.78 26.09 -26.72
C LEU A 123 -1.11 26.30 -28.11
N ASN A 124 -1.75 25.91 -29.22
CA ASN A 124 -1.22 26.01 -30.60
C ASN A 124 0.22 25.45 -30.79
N LYS A 125 0.58 24.37 -30.07
CA LYS A 125 1.93 23.77 -30.18
C LYS A 125 1.90 22.45 -30.94
N ASN A 126 2.68 22.34 -32.01
CA ASN A 126 2.87 21.06 -32.71
C ASN A 126 3.86 20.18 -31.94
N PHE A 127 3.36 19.21 -31.17
CA PHE A 127 4.17 18.17 -30.53
C PHE A 127 4.01 16.84 -31.27
N ASN A 128 5.15 16.27 -31.70
CA ASN A 128 5.21 14.93 -32.29
C ASN A 128 5.28 13.89 -31.16
N ILE A 129 4.14 13.30 -30.80
CA ILE A 129 4.08 12.25 -29.78
C ILE A 129 4.56 10.95 -30.43
N LYS A 130 5.74 10.46 -30.03
CA LYS A 130 6.16 9.10 -30.37
C LYS A 130 5.31 8.12 -29.56
N ASN A 131 4.64 7.18 -30.24
CA ASN A 131 3.92 6.08 -29.58
C ASN A 131 4.91 5.20 -28.82
N ILE A 132 5.05 5.43 -27.51
CA ILE A 132 5.72 4.49 -26.62
C ILE A 132 4.81 3.27 -26.51
N LYS A 133 5.14 2.20 -27.22
CA LYS A 133 4.45 0.91 -27.04
C LYS A 133 4.93 0.28 -25.74
N THR A 134 4.09 0.32 -24.73
CA THR A 134 4.33 -0.38 -23.46
C THR A 134 4.12 -1.88 -23.67
N THR A 135 5.19 -2.67 -23.66
CA THR A 135 5.07 -4.13 -23.60
C THR A 135 4.76 -4.55 -22.18
N VAL A 136 3.62 -5.19 -21.97
CA VAL A 136 3.23 -5.71 -20.65
C VAL A 136 3.86 -7.09 -20.45
N SER A 137 4.71 -7.21 -19.42
CA SER A 137 5.25 -8.49 -18.97
C SER A 137 4.13 -9.41 -18.46
N SER A 138 4.34 -10.73 -18.43
CA SER A 138 3.37 -11.69 -17.89
C SER A 138 3.16 -11.56 -16.37
N THR A 139 4.09 -10.87 -15.69
CA THR A 139 4.07 -10.55 -14.26
C THR A 139 4.37 -9.07 -14.02
N ILE A 140 3.93 -8.55 -12.88
CA ILE A 140 4.15 -7.18 -12.43
C ILE A 140 5.25 -7.19 -11.37
N SER A 141 6.34 -6.48 -11.61
CA SER A 141 7.38 -6.23 -10.60
C SER A 141 6.85 -5.24 -9.55
N VAL A 142 6.79 -5.66 -8.28
CA VAL A 142 6.23 -4.86 -7.18
C VAL A 142 7.29 -4.67 -6.09
N LEU A 143 7.63 -3.42 -5.76
CA LEU A 143 8.35 -3.08 -4.54
C LEU A 143 7.34 -2.64 -3.48
N ASP A 144 7.14 -3.49 -2.47
CA ASP A 144 6.20 -3.25 -1.38
C ASP A 144 6.95 -2.71 -0.16
N VAL A 145 6.86 -1.39 0.06
CA VAL A 145 7.57 -0.66 1.13
C VAL A 145 6.68 -0.55 2.36
N GLY A 146 7.19 -0.94 3.52
CA GLY A 146 6.37 -1.04 4.73
C GLY A 146 5.44 -2.26 4.69
N SER A 147 5.94 -3.35 4.08
CA SER A 147 5.15 -4.54 3.78
C SER A 147 4.71 -5.29 5.04
N CYS A 148 5.50 -5.20 6.12
CA CYS A 148 5.37 -5.93 7.39
C CYS A 148 5.38 -7.46 7.25
N TYR A 149 4.46 -8.05 6.47
CA TYR A 149 4.23 -9.49 6.36
C TYR A 149 4.01 -10.01 4.93
N ASN A 150 4.28 -9.21 3.90
CA ASN A 150 4.18 -9.59 2.47
C ASN A 150 2.77 -10.03 2.01
N PRO A 151 1.75 -9.18 2.13
CA PRO A 151 0.37 -9.54 1.76
C PRO A 151 0.18 -9.86 0.27
N PHE A 152 1.08 -9.39 -0.58
CA PHE A 152 0.99 -9.52 -2.04
C PHE A 152 1.57 -10.82 -2.59
N LYS A 153 2.39 -11.55 -1.82
CA LYS A 153 3.03 -12.80 -2.25
C LYS A 153 2.06 -13.89 -2.74
N THR A 154 0.81 -13.82 -2.31
CA THR A 154 -0.23 -14.80 -2.69
C THR A 154 -0.76 -14.61 -4.11
N GLU A 155 -0.44 -13.50 -4.79
CA GLU A 155 -0.86 -13.23 -6.16
C GLU A 155 0.23 -13.64 -7.16
N ASN A 156 -0.06 -14.64 -7.99
CA ASN A 156 0.92 -15.20 -8.93
C ASN A 156 1.31 -14.24 -10.07
N LYS A 157 0.49 -13.20 -10.28
CA LYS A 157 0.80 -12.14 -11.23
C LYS A 157 1.85 -11.17 -10.71
N PHE A 158 2.23 -11.22 -9.44
CA PHE A 158 3.17 -10.27 -8.85
C PHE A 158 4.52 -10.92 -8.55
N SER A 159 5.59 -10.26 -9.01
CA SER A 159 6.97 -10.51 -8.57
C SER A 159 7.29 -9.50 -7.47
N VAL A 160 7.08 -9.90 -6.21
CA VAL A 160 7.13 -8.99 -5.07
C VAL A 160 8.51 -8.96 -4.43
N THR A 161 9.09 -7.77 -4.34
CA THR A 161 10.19 -7.43 -3.43
C THR A 161 9.60 -6.69 -2.24
N ALA A 162 9.41 -7.38 -1.12
CA ALA A 162 8.83 -6.81 0.09
C ALA A 162 9.93 -6.34 1.03
N ILE A 163 9.82 -5.09 1.51
CA ILE A 163 10.73 -4.51 2.48
C ILE A 163 9.99 -3.86 3.64
N ASP A 164 10.60 -3.89 4.82
CA ASP A 164 10.11 -3.20 5.99
C ASP A 164 11.26 -2.91 6.94
N ILE A 165 11.17 -1.86 7.74
CA ILE A 165 12.21 -1.54 8.72
C ILE A 165 12.24 -2.53 9.89
N VAL A 166 11.08 -3.11 10.24
CA VAL A 166 10.95 -4.19 11.21
C VAL A 166 9.94 -5.21 10.68
N PRO A 167 10.38 -6.19 9.89
CA PRO A 167 9.49 -7.19 9.32
C PRO A 167 8.91 -8.11 10.39
N TYR A 168 7.63 -8.47 10.23
CA TYR A 168 6.98 -9.54 10.97
C TYR A 168 7.30 -10.92 10.35
N SER A 169 7.30 -11.02 9.02
CA SER A 169 7.54 -12.28 8.30
C SER A 169 8.97 -12.37 7.75
N ASN A 170 9.54 -13.58 7.74
CA ASN A 170 10.91 -13.84 7.28
C ASN A 170 11.16 -13.59 5.77
N ASP A 171 10.09 -13.49 4.98
CA ASP A 171 10.12 -13.22 3.54
C ASP A 171 9.96 -11.73 3.19
N VAL A 172 10.08 -10.87 4.20
CA VAL A 172 10.19 -9.41 4.06
C VAL A 172 11.61 -9.00 4.44
N ILE A 173 12.28 -8.26 3.57
CA ILE A 173 13.66 -7.82 3.78
C ILE A 173 13.66 -6.69 4.82
N LYS A 174 14.39 -6.88 5.94
CA LYS A 174 14.64 -5.82 6.92
C LYS A 174 15.47 -4.72 6.26
N CYS A 175 14.87 -3.55 6.07
CA CYS A 175 15.49 -2.47 5.34
C CYS A 175 14.86 -1.11 5.69
N ASP A 176 15.70 -0.10 5.93
CA ASP A 176 15.24 1.28 5.97
C ASP A 176 15.22 1.86 4.54
N PHE A 177 14.01 2.07 4.01
CA PHE A 177 13.82 2.60 2.66
C PHE A 177 14.39 4.03 2.47
N LEU A 178 14.45 4.83 3.53
CA LEU A 178 14.95 6.20 3.44
C LEU A 178 16.48 6.26 3.35
N ASN A 179 17.17 5.22 3.81
CA ASN A 179 18.63 5.15 3.86
C ASN A 179 19.24 4.22 2.79
N LEU A 180 18.52 3.99 1.69
CA LEU A 180 18.95 3.15 0.58
C LEU A 180 20.01 3.84 -0.30
N LYS A 181 21.25 3.89 0.17
CA LYS A 181 22.38 4.20 -0.73
C LYS A 181 22.74 2.94 -1.52
N ASN A 182 22.46 2.92 -2.83
CA ASN A 182 22.90 1.90 -3.80
C ASN A 182 22.31 0.48 -3.66
N ILE A 183 21.11 0.33 -3.09
CA ILE A 183 20.49 -1.00 -2.86
C ILE A 183 19.53 -1.41 -3.97
N PHE A 184 18.80 -0.47 -4.55
CA PHE A 184 17.87 -0.74 -5.64
C PHE A 184 18.31 -0.01 -6.91
N HIS A 185 18.33 -0.72 -8.02
CA HIS A 185 18.48 -0.14 -9.35
C HIS A 185 17.24 -0.46 -10.16
N VAL A 186 16.63 0.56 -10.77
CA VAL A 186 15.49 0.38 -11.67
C VAL A 186 16.00 0.41 -13.09
N GLN A 187 15.79 -0.66 -13.84
CA GLN A 187 16.12 -0.73 -15.27
C GLN A 187 15.00 -1.45 -16.01
N ASN A 188 14.57 -0.90 -17.15
CA ASN A 188 13.52 -1.50 -17.98
C ASN A 188 12.21 -1.82 -17.21
N ASN A 189 11.80 -0.96 -16.27
CA ASN A 189 10.66 -1.17 -15.36
C ASN A 189 10.78 -2.36 -14.40
N ASP A 190 11.96 -2.96 -14.30
CA ASP A 190 12.28 -3.98 -13.30
C ASP A 190 13.09 -3.38 -12.15
N ILE A 191 12.88 -3.94 -10.96
CA ILE A 191 13.55 -3.52 -9.72
C ILE A 191 14.60 -4.57 -9.39
N TYR A 192 15.87 -4.17 -9.44
CA TYR A 192 17.00 -5.02 -9.12
C TYR A 192 17.51 -4.68 -7.73
N VAL A 193 17.57 -5.68 -6.85
CA VAL A 193 18.13 -5.53 -5.51
C VAL A 193 19.58 -5.96 -5.51
N ALA A 194 20.49 -5.06 -5.10
CA ALA A 194 21.87 -5.42 -4.83
C ALA A 194 21.91 -6.39 -3.65
N LYS A 195 22.22 -7.67 -3.91
CA LYS A 195 22.22 -8.80 -2.94
C LYS A 195 23.13 -8.63 -1.71
N LYS A 196 23.81 -7.49 -1.51
CA LYS A 196 24.99 -7.39 -0.63
C LYS A 196 24.86 -6.52 0.63
N TYR A 197 23.68 -6.04 1.00
CA TYR A 197 23.51 -5.26 2.24
C TYR A 197 22.36 -5.79 3.09
N ILE A 198 22.59 -6.96 3.71
CA ILE A 198 21.88 -7.35 4.93
C ILE A 198 22.64 -6.64 6.07
N ILE A 199 22.12 -5.51 6.53
CA ILE A 199 22.67 -4.84 7.72
C ILE A 199 22.02 -5.54 8.94
N TYR A 200 22.86 -6.16 9.77
CA TYR A 200 22.50 -6.77 11.05
C TYR A 200 21.89 -5.73 12.00
#